data_AF-A0A1W2CQ85-F1
#
_entry.id   AF-A0A1W2CQ85-F1
#
_cell.length_a   1.000
_cell.length_b   1.000
_cell.length_c   1.000
_cell.angle_alpha   90.00
_cell.angle_beta   90.00
_cell.angle_gamma   90.00
#
_symmetry.space_group_name_H-M   'P 1'
#
loop_
_entity.id
_entity.type
_entity.pdbx_description
1 polymer ?
#
loop_
_entity_poly.entity_id
_entity_poly.type
_entity_poly.pdbx_seq_one_letter_code
_entity_poly.pdbx_strand_id
1 'polypeptide(L)'
;MIFTMIYSCKKDNDEVIEKAVCGSCQMEVEMRRVSNELNRFDSIIINLYEKINDEPKFVLKEIEKIEYQLNSETDSLKIKDNKVSLVTNLKIETLYRMGEYQKSINEIEHSAKLSQRRFDGEINYSENDFIHLACNYVKLKDFEKAKELLSKAGVGWYITNFINANFYEVIGNKEMAIKKYEEIVSDISMDHYYHYRHSKIRLLELKKSNPKLLTELFYPSDRSDAKITVSDNGIRNKVFDTIWSIPECKNCGSVSVFKEPRESSRYWMKAKSKKIIYNFLVDTLSFEIFYLDTINKKEIPLSEWRKGN
;
A
#
# COMPACT_ATOMS: atom_id res chain seq x y z
N MET A 1 9.77 2.32 24.91
CA MET A 1 9.59 0.86 24.91
C MET A 1 8.90 0.48 26.21
N ILE A 2 7.61 0.14 26.16
CA ILE A 2 6.87 -0.42 27.30
C ILE A 2 6.19 -1.68 26.77
N PHE A 3 6.50 -2.80 27.44
CA PHE A 3 5.95 -4.13 27.23
C PHE A 3 4.71 -4.25 28.12
N THR A 4 3.56 -4.68 27.59
CA THR A 4 2.43 -5.07 28.43
C THR A 4 1.91 -6.42 27.97
N MET A 5 2.14 -7.44 28.81
CA MET A 5 1.58 -8.78 28.64
C MET A 5 0.07 -8.74 28.91
N ILE A 6 -0.73 -9.33 28.03
CA ILE A 6 -2.16 -9.58 28.26
C ILE A 6 -2.28 -10.97 28.89
N TYR A 7 -2.58 -11.02 30.19
CA TYR A 7 -3.05 -12.24 30.85
C TYR A 7 -4.58 -12.34 30.65
N SER A 8 -5.02 -13.48 30.11
CA SER A 8 -6.41 -13.89 30.06
C SER A 8 -6.81 -14.49 31.40
N CYS A 9 -7.85 -13.97 32.06
CA CYS A 9 -8.51 -14.66 33.17
C CYS A 9 -9.99 -14.91 32.86
N LYS A 10 -10.39 -16.17 33.06
CA LYS A 10 -11.76 -16.70 33.02
C LYS A 10 -12.61 -16.13 34.17
N LYS A 11 -13.93 -16.10 33.93
CA LYS A 11 -15.03 -15.77 34.87
C LYS A 11 -15.06 -16.67 36.11
N ASP A 12 -15.50 -16.11 37.25
CA ASP A 12 -16.78 -16.45 37.89
C ASP A 12 -17.20 -15.47 39.02
N ASN A 13 -18.51 -15.17 39.00
CA ASN A 13 -19.51 -14.73 39.99
C ASN A 13 -19.35 -13.50 40.95
N ASP A 14 -20.24 -12.54 40.67
CA ASP A 14 -21.19 -11.75 41.50
C ASP A 14 -20.80 -10.95 42.77
N GLU A 15 -21.29 -9.70 42.73
CA GLU A 15 -21.52 -8.68 43.77
C GLU A 15 -20.32 -8.02 44.47
N VAL A 16 -19.84 -6.91 43.90
CA VAL A 16 -19.99 -5.54 44.43
C VAL A 16 -19.84 -4.59 43.23
N ILE A 17 -20.85 -3.75 42.96
CA ILE A 17 -20.76 -2.69 41.93
C ILE A 17 -19.91 -1.54 42.49
N GLU A 18 -18.59 -1.73 42.49
CA GLU A 18 -17.71 -0.62 42.14
C GLU A 18 -17.58 -0.64 40.62
N LYS A 19 -17.87 0.49 39.96
CA LYS A 19 -17.56 0.67 38.54
C LYS A 19 -16.04 0.54 38.37
N ALA A 20 -15.57 -0.69 38.20
CA ALA A 20 -14.29 -0.97 37.62
C ALA A 20 -14.34 -0.43 36.19
N VAL A 21 -13.87 0.82 36.03
CA VAL A 21 -13.65 1.40 34.72
C VAL A 21 -12.54 0.58 34.07
N CYS A 22 -12.94 -0.37 33.24
CA CYS A 22 -12.05 -1.10 32.36
C CYS A 22 -11.38 -0.08 31.42
N GLY A 23 -10.17 0.38 31.78
CA GLY A 23 -9.41 1.34 30.97
C GLY A 23 -9.12 0.81 29.56
N SER A 24 -8.97 -0.52 29.40
CA SER A 24 -8.87 -1.15 28.08
C SER A 24 -10.16 -1.05 27.26
N CYS A 25 -11.33 -1.12 27.90
CA CYS A 25 -12.63 -1.00 27.23
C CYS A 25 -12.90 0.44 26.77
N GLN A 26 -12.51 1.45 27.54
CA GLN A 26 -12.60 2.85 27.11
C GLN A 26 -11.68 3.15 25.93
N MET A 27 -10.45 2.63 25.95
CA MET A 27 -9.51 2.78 24.84
C MET A 27 -10.01 2.09 23.56
N GLU A 28 -10.58 0.89 23.66
CA GLU A 28 -11.18 0.19 22.52
C GLU A 28 -12.38 0.95 21.93
N VAL A 29 -13.24 1.53 22.79
CA VAL A 29 -14.37 2.35 22.36
C VAL A 29 -13.89 3.60 21.63
N GLU A 30 -12.88 4.30 22.17
CA GLU A 30 -12.30 5.48 21.53
C GLU A 30 -11.60 5.16 20.21
N MET A 31 -10.81 4.07 20.15
CA MET A 31 -10.19 3.62 18.89
C MET A 31 -11.24 3.27 17.83
N ARG A 32 -12.35 2.63 18.23
CA ARG A 32 -13.46 2.35 17.31
C ARG A 32 -14.14 3.63 16.83
N ARG A 33 -14.31 4.63 17.69
CA ARG A 33 -14.86 5.94 17.34
C ARG A 33 -13.98 6.65 16.31
N VAL A 34 -12.68 6.72 16.57
CA VAL A 34 -11.66 7.27 15.64
C VAL A 34 -11.70 6.54 14.29
N SER A 35 -11.69 5.20 14.31
CA SER A 35 -11.71 4.40 13.09
C SER A 35 -12.99 4.63 12.28
N ASN A 36 -14.16 4.66 12.92
CA ASN A 36 -15.42 4.93 12.25
C ASN A 36 -15.47 6.33 11.61
N GLU A 37 -14.91 7.34 12.31
CA GLU A 37 -14.83 8.69 11.77
C GLU A 37 -13.91 8.77 10.55
N LEU A 38 -12.71 8.16 10.64
CA LEU A 38 -11.77 8.11 9.52
C LEU A 38 -12.35 7.34 8.33
N ASN A 39 -13.02 6.20 8.55
CA ASN A 39 -13.67 5.44 7.48
C ASN A 39 -14.78 6.25 6.78
N ARG A 40 -15.57 6.99 7.57
CA ARG A 40 -16.60 7.89 7.02
C ARG A 40 -15.98 9.00 6.18
N PHE A 41 -14.90 9.60 6.67
CA PHE A 41 -14.21 10.66 5.94
C PHE A 41 -13.55 10.13 4.67
N ASP A 42 -12.89 8.97 4.75
CA ASP A 42 -12.28 8.29 3.62
C ASP A 42 -13.29 8.00 2.50
N SER A 43 -14.51 7.59 2.85
CA SER A 43 -15.61 7.44 1.88
C SER A 43 -15.95 8.74 1.13
N ILE A 44 -15.85 9.90 1.79
CA ILE A 44 -16.04 11.21 1.15
C ILE A 44 -14.88 11.47 0.16
N ILE A 45 -13.65 11.19 0.58
CA ILE A 45 -12.45 11.38 -0.25
C ILE A 45 -12.47 10.47 -1.49
N ILE A 46 -12.83 9.19 -1.35
CA ILE A 46 -12.98 8.26 -2.48
C ILE A 46 -14.00 8.80 -3.50
N ASN A 47 -15.17 9.24 -3.05
CA ASN A 47 -16.20 9.81 -3.94
C ASN A 47 -15.69 11.04 -4.71
N LEU A 48 -14.80 11.84 -4.12
CA LEU A 48 -14.18 12.96 -4.82
C LEU A 48 -13.11 12.50 -5.81
N TYR A 49 -12.30 11.51 -5.46
CA TYR A 49 -11.35 10.88 -6.38
C TYR A 49 -12.02 10.26 -7.61
N GLU A 50 -13.24 9.73 -7.50
CA GLU A 50 -13.99 9.21 -8.66
C GLU A 50 -14.36 10.31 -9.66
N LYS A 51 -14.52 11.55 -9.20
CA LYS A 51 -14.94 12.70 -10.03
C LYS A 51 -13.78 13.50 -10.61
N ILE A 52 -12.55 13.23 -10.19
CA ILE A 52 -11.38 14.06 -10.52
C ILE A 52 -11.13 14.19 -12.03
N ASN A 53 -11.41 13.15 -12.81
CA ASN A 53 -11.14 13.17 -14.25
C ASN A 53 -12.22 13.93 -15.02
N ASP A 54 -13.47 13.89 -14.55
CA ASP A 54 -14.62 14.46 -15.26
C ASP A 54 -14.93 15.89 -14.79
N GLU A 55 -14.80 16.15 -13.48
CA GLU A 55 -15.19 17.41 -12.83
C GLU A 55 -14.11 17.97 -11.87
N PRO A 56 -12.84 18.12 -12.28
CA PRO A 56 -11.76 18.48 -11.36
C PRO A 56 -11.94 19.84 -10.68
N LYS A 57 -12.58 20.81 -11.35
CA LYS A 57 -12.89 22.13 -10.76
C LYS A 57 -13.93 22.04 -9.64
N PHE A 58 -14.91 21.15 -9.77
CA PHE A 58 -15.87 20.88 -8.71
C PHE A 58 -15.16 20.24 -7.52
N VAL A 59 -14.32 19.23 -7.78
CA VAL A 59 -13.51 18.56 -6.75
C VAL A 59 -12.65 19.58 -5.99
N LEU A 60 -11.93 20.47 -6.69
CA LEU A 60 -11.10 21.49 -6.06
C LEU A 60 -11.93 22.43 -5.15
N LYS A 61 -13.13 22.81 -5.55
CA LYS A 61 -14.03 23.63 -4.72
C LYS A 61 -14.51 22.88 -3.47
N GLU A 62 -14.77 21.59 -3.57
CA GLU A 62 -15.14 20.78 -2.39
C GLU A 62 -13.95 20.61 -1.44
N ILE A 63 -12.74 20.44 -1.96
CA ILE A 63 -11.50 20.43 -1.18
C ILE A 63 -11.37 21.71 -0.36
N GLU A 64 -11.52 22.88 -0.98
CA GLU A 64 -11.42 24.18 -0.30
C GLU A 64 -12.43 24.31 0.85
N LYS A 65 -13.66 23.80 0.67
CA LYS A 65 -14.68 23.77 1.73
C LYS A 65 -14.26 22.85 2.88
N ILE A 66 -13.75 21.66 2.57
CA ILE A 66 -13.29 20.70 3.57
C ILE A 66 -12.09 21.29 4.34
N GLU A 67 -11.11 21.88 3.67
CA GLU A 67 -9.97 22.55 4.30
C GLU A 67 -10.42 23.66 5.26
N TYR A 68 -11.40 24.48 4.86
CA TYR A 68 -11.99 25.51 5.74
C TYR A 68 -12.60 24.90 7.01
N GLN A 69 -13.35 23.81 6.88
CA GLN A 69 -13.95 23.11 8.02
C GLN A 69 -12.86 22.53 8.95
N LEU A 70 -11.87 21.83 8.39
CA LEU A 70 -10.77 21.23 9.15
C LEU A 70 -9.96 22.27 9.93
N ASN A 71 -9.78 23.47 9.39
CA ASN A 71 -9.07 24.54 10.08
C ASN A 71 -9.73 24.93 11.41
N SER A 72 -11.06 24.80 11.51
CA SER A 72 -11.83 25.10 12.73
C SER A 72 -11.99 23.92 13.70
N GLU A 73 -11.64 22.68 13.29
CA GLU A 73 -11.71 21.51 14.16
C GLU A 73 -10.60 21.53 15.23
N THR A 74 -10.94 21.17 16.48
CA THR A 74 -9.99 20.92 17.57
C THR A 74 -9.57 19.45 17.58
N ASP A 75 -8.27 19.21 17.68
CA ASP A 75 -7.70 17.88 17.42
C ASP A 75 -7.60 17.04 18.71
N SER A 76 -8.68 16.34 19.04
CA SER A 76 -8.72 15.53 20.27
C SER A 76 -7.85 14.27 20.21
N LEU A 77 -7.54 13.72 19.02
CA LEU A 77 -6.92 12.39 18.85
C LEU A 77 -6.07 12.22 17.57
N LYS A 78 -5.51 13.28 16.99
CA LYS A 78 -4.81 13.27 15.68
C LYS A 78 -5.69 12.86 14.49
N ILE A 79 -7.01 12.91 14.64
CA ILE A 79 -7.95 12.65 13.54
C ILE A 79 -7.79 13.74 12.48
N LYS A 80 -7.62 14.99 12.92
CA LYS A 80 -7.46 16.14 12.03
C LYS A 80 -6.28 15.98 11.09
N ASP A 81 -5.13 15.55 11.61
CA ASP A 81 -3.92 15.36 10.81
C ASP A 81 -4.09 14.33 9.70
N ASN A 82 -4.77 13.21 9.99
CA ASN A 82 -5.09 12.20 8.99
C ASN A 82 -6.01 12.76 7.90
N LYS A 83 -7.08 13.48 8.29
CA LYS A 83 -7.99 14.12 7.34
C LYS A 83 -7.27 15.15 6.46
N VAL A 84 -6.43 16.00 7.05
CA VAL A 84 -5.63 16.99 6.32
C VAL A 84 -4.74 16.30 5.29
N SER A 85 -4.02 15.23 5.68
CA SER A 85 -3.18 14.47 4.73
C SER A 85 -3.98 13.93 3.55
N LEU A 86 -5.15 13.32 3.78
CA LEU A 86 -5.99 12.79 2.71
C LEU A 86 -6.49 13.88 1.75
N VAL A 87 -6.89 15.04 2.30
CA VAL A 87 -7.34 16.19 1.51
C VAL A 87 -6.20 16.81 0.70
N THR A 88 -5.02 16.96 1.30
CA THR A 88 -3.83 17.47 0.62
C THR A 88 -3.44 16.58 -0.55
N ASN A 89 -3.43 15.25 -0.39
CA ASN A 89 -3.07 14.34 -1.48
C ASN A 89 -4.09 14.40 -2.62
N LEU A 90 -5.39 14.45 -2.31
CA LEU A 90 -6.46 14.63 -3.31
C LEU A 90 -6.28 15.96 -4.07
N LYS A 91 -5.90 17.03 -3.39
CA LYS A 91 -5.65 18.35 -4.00
C LYS A 91 -4.46 18.33 -4.94
N ILE A 92 -3.36 17.71 -4.53
CA ILE A 92 -2.15 17.55 -5.34
C ILE A 92 -2.49 16.81 -6.64
N GLU A 93 -3.22 15.68 -6.56
CA GLU A 93 -3.65 14.94 -7.75
C GLU A 93 -4.64 15.76 -8.59
N THR A 94 -5.59 16.47 -7.96
CA THR A 94 -6.57 17.31 -8.69
C THR A 94 -5.88 18.38 -9.52
N LEU A 95 -4.90 19.08 -8.94
CA LEU A 95 -4.09 20.06 -9.65
C LEU A 95 -3.30 19.41 -10.80
N TYR A 96 -2.74 18.22 -10.58
CA TYR A 96 -2.06 17.47 -11.63
C TYR A 96 -3.00 17.14 -12.80
N ARG A 97 -4.20 16.60 -12.52
CA ARG A 97 -5.20 16.24 -13.54
C ARG A 97 -5.72 17.46 -14.30
N MET A 98 -5.75 18.64 -13.66
CA MET A 98 -6.09 19.91 -14.30
C MET A 98 -4.99 20.47 -15.22
N GLY A 99 -3.80 19.86 -15.25
CA GLY A 99 -2.64 20.39 -15.96
C GLY A 99 -1.94 21.54 -15.23
N GLU A 100 -2.30 21.79 -13.97
CA GLU A 100 -1.76 22.85 -13.12
C GLU A 100 -0.49 22.36 -12.40
N TYR A 101 0.47 21.86 -13.18
CA TYR A 101 1.60 21.09 -12.66
C TYR A 101 2.47 21.86 -11.67
N GLN A 102 2.73 23.15 -11.93
CA GLN A 102 3.49 23.98 -11.00
C GLN A 102 2.75 24.19 -9.67
N LYS A 103 1.42 24.30 -9.69
CA LYS A 103 0.62 24.42 -8.45
C LYS A 103 0.63 23.10 -7.69
N SER A 104 0.55 21.97 -8.38
CA SER A 104 0.69 20.63 -7.78
C SER A 104 2.05 20.48 -7.08
N ILE A 105 3.15 20.87 -7.75
CA ILE A 105 4.50 20.90 -7.15
C ILE A 105 4.53 21.78 -5.88
N ASN A 106 4.01 23.01 -5.97
CA ASN A 106 4.02 23.94 -4.84
C ASN A 106 3.25 23.39 -3.62
N GLU A 107 2.15 22.67 -3.84
CA GLU A 107 1.37 22.05 -2.78
C GLU A 107 2.15 20.90 -2.11
N ILE A 108 2.85 20.05 -2.89
CA ILE A 108 3.74 19.00 -2.35
C ILE A 108 4.85 19.62 -1.49
N GLU A 109 5.54 20.64 -2.01
CA GLU A 109 6.61 21.32 -1.29
C GLU A 109 6.11 22.02 -0.01
N HIS A 110 4.89 22.58 -0.05
CA HIS A 110 4.26 23.18 1.11
C HIS A 110 3.97 22.14 2.19
N SER A 111 3.38 21.00 1.81
CA SER A 111 3.10 19.88 2.69
C SER A 111 4.37 19.35 3.37
N ALA A 112 5.45 19.14 2.60
CA ALA A 112 6.74 18.68 3.13
C ALA A 112 7.40 19.69 4.10
N LYS A 113 7.21 21.00 3.89
CA LYS A 113 7.66 22.04 4.84
C LYS A 113 6.84 22.06 6.12
N LEU A 114 5.54 21.78 6.05
CA LEU A 114 4.69 21.69 7.24
C LEU A 114 5.05 20.48 8.09
N SER A 115 5.35 19.32 7.48
CA SER A 115 5.81 18.14 8.21
C SER A 115 7.14 18.42 8.92
N GLN A 116 8.08 19.10 8.26
CA GLN A 116 9.36 19.51 8.84
C GLN A 116 9.19 20.31 10.14
N ARG A 117 8.35 21.35 10.12
CA ARG A 117 8.11 22.22 11.29
C ARG A 117 7.54 21.47 12.49
N ARG A 118 6.81 20.38 12.26
CA ARG A 118 6.17 19.60 13.33
C ARG A 118 7.14 18.64 14.03
N PHE A 119 8.22 18.24 13.36
CA PHE A 119 9.13 17.20 13.86
C PHE A 119 10.58 17.69 14.07
N ASP A 120 10.82 19.00 13.96
CA ASP A 120 12.14 19.65 14.18
C ASP A 120 13.29 18.95 13.44
N GLY A 121 13.07 18.66 12.15
CA GLY A 121 13.98 17.87 11.32
C GLY A 121 14.27 18.49 9.95
N GLU A 122 14.85 17.71 9.05
CA GLU A 122 15.02 18.08 7.63
C GLU A 122 13.69 17.97 6.87
N ILE A 123 13.58 18.65 5.71
CA ILE A 123 12.42 18.48 4.82
C ILE A 123 12.34 17.00 4.45
N ASN A 124 11.26 16.34 4.86
CA ASN A 124 11.05 14.93 4.62
C ASN A 124 9.96 14.74 3.57
N TYR A 125 10.39 14.32 2.38
CA TYR A 125 9.49 13.85 1.33
C TYR A 125 9.26 12.35 1.49
N SER A 126 8.01 11.92 1.36
CA SER A 126 7.69 10.51 1.23
C SER A 126 8.11 9.97 -0.15
N GLU A 127 8.15 8.63 -0.28
CA GLU A 127 8.37 7.98 -1.57
C GLU A 127 7.33 8.41 -2.62
N ASN A 128 6.07 8.59 -2.19
CA ASN A 128 4.98 9.05 -3.06
C ASN A 128 5.19 10.51 -3.50
N ASP A 129 5.66 11.39 -2.61
CA ASP A 129 5.94 12.79 -2.99
C ASP A 129 6.97 12.86 -4.11
N PHE A 130 8.05 12.08 -4.02
CA PHE A 130 9.06 12.02 -5.07
C PHE A 130 8.48 11.53 -6.41
N ILE A 131 7.60 10.53 -6.37
CA ILE A 131 6.92 10.03 -7.57
C ILE A 131 5.98 11.08 -8.16
N HIS A 132 5.16 11.74 -7.34
CA HIS A 132 4.22 12.78 -7.79
C HIS A 132 4.96 13.99 -8.37
N LEU A 133 6.06 14.40 -7.75
CA LEU A 133 6.95 15.42 -8.31
C LEU A 133 7.51 14.96 -9.65
N ALA A 134 8.02 13.73 -9.77
CA ALA A 134 8.52 13.21 -11.04
C ALA A 134 7.45 13.21 -12.13
N CYS A 135 6.21 12.84 -11.80
CA CYS A 135 5.08 12.90 -12.73
C CYS A 135 4.84 14.32 -13.25
N ASN A 136 4.89 15.32 -12.37
CA ASN A 136 4.76 16.73 -12.75
C ASN A 136 5.93 17.19 -13.65
N TYR A 137 7.17 16.87 -13.30
CA TYR A 137 8.34 17.27 -14.10
C TYR A 137 8.37 16.59 -15.48
N VAL A 138 7.89 15.35 -15.61
CA VAL A 138 7.69 14.71 -16.92
C VAL A 138 6.73 15.53 -17.79
N LYS A 139 5.62 16.03 -17.23
CA LYS A 139 4.66 16.88 -17.97
C LYS A 139 5.25 18.23 -18.34
N LEU A 140 6.14 18.76 -17.51
CA LEU A 140 6.93 19.97 -17.78
C LEU A 140 8.14 19.71 -18.72
N LYS A 141 8.34 18.46 -19.16
CA LYS A 141 9.45 18.01 -20.02
C LYS A 141 10.85 18.14 -19.39
N ASP A 142 10.94 18.23 -18.07
CA ASP A 142 12.20 18.16 -17.34
C ASP A 142 12.48 16.72 -16.91
N PHE A 143 12.96 15.93 -17.87
CA PHE A 143 13.17 14.49 -17.67
C PHE A 143 14.37 14.19 -16.77
N GLU A 144 15.39 15.06 -16.74
CA GLU A 144 16.53 14.89 -15.84
C GLU A 144 16.09 15.06 -14.39
N LYS A 145 15.28 16.09 -14.09
CA LYS A 145 14.74 16.27 -12.75
C LYS A 145 13.81 15.14 -12.34
N ALA A 146 12.94 14.70 -13.24
CA ALA A 146 12.05 13.57 -12.99
C ALA A 146 12.84 12.28 -12.66
N LYS A 147 13.92 12.00 -13.40
CA LYS A 147 14.79 10.84 -13.15
C LYS A 147 15.51 10.93 -11.80
N GLU A 148 16.02 12.11 -11.43
CA GLU A 148 16.62 12.35 -10.11
C GLU A 148 15.62 12.03 -9.00
N LEU A 149 14.38 12.50 -9.11
CA LEU A 149 13.33 12.28 -8.13
C LEU A 149 12.94 10.79 -8.02
N LEU A 150 12.79 10.10 -9.15
CA LEU A 150 12.50 8.66 -9.14
C LEU A 150 13.61 7.84 -8.48
N SER A 151 14.87 8.29 -8.57
CA SER A 151 15.97 7.63 -7.84
C SER A 151 15.87 7.78 -6.32
N LYS A 152 15.24 8.86 -5.84
CA LYS A 152 15.00 9.14 -4.41
C LYS A 152 13.76 8.43 -3.87
N ALA A 153 12.79 8.14 -4.73
CA ALA A 153 11.62 7.33 -4.38
C ALA A 153 11.95 5.86 -4.01
N GLY A 154 13.22 5.44 -4.19
CA GLY A 154 13.69 4.11 -3.85
C GLY A 154 13.57 3.11 -5.01
N VAL A 155 14.06 1.90 -4.77
CA VAL A 155 14.03 0.78 -5.72
C VAL A 155 13.66 -0.49 -4.96
N GLY A 156 12.91 -1.39 -5.60
CA GLY A 156 12.55 -2.69 -5.02
C GLY A 156 11.13 -2.79 -4.49
N TRP A 157 10.35 -1.70 -4.53
CA TRP A 157 8.90 -1.75 -4.29
C TRP A 157 8.14 -1.86 -5.62
N TYR A 158 7.04 -2.62 -5.62
CA TYR A 158 6.40 -3.06 -6.86
C TYR A 158 5.89 -1.92 -7.75
N ILE A 159 5.35 -0.87 -7.13
CA ILE A 159 4.87 0.31 -7.87
C ILE A 159 6.05 1.13 -8.40
N THR A 160 7.10 1.31 -7.61
CA THR A 160 8.27 2.12 -7.98
C THR A 160 9.07 1.45 -9.09
N ASN A 161 9.18 0.12 -9.07
CA ASN A 161 9.76 -0.64 -10.17
C ASN A 161 8.97 -0.44 -11.47
N PHE A 162 7.63 -0.54 -11.40
CA PHE A 162 6.76 -0.31 -12.56
C PHE A 162 6.88 1.12 -13.12
N ILE A 163 6.87 2.12 -12.24
CA ILE A 163 7.00 3.54 -12.60
C ILE A 163 8.37 3.81 -13.24
N ASN A 164 9.45 3.24 -12.70
CA ASN A 164 10.78 3.34 -13.30
C ASN A 164 10.84 2.75 -14.71
N ALA A 165 10.22 1.60 -14.95
CA ALA A 165 10.13 1.01 -16.29
C ALA A 165 9.30 1.89 -17.24
N ASN A 166 8.16 2.37 -16.76
CA ASN A 166 7.26 3.26 -17.49
C ASN A 166 7.92 4.60 -17.83
N PHE A 167 8.76 5.16 -16.95
CA PHE A 167 9.50 6.39 -17.21
C PHE A 167 10.36 6.28 -18.48
N TYR A 168 11.17 5.22 -18.61
CA TYR A 168 11.99 5.00 -19.81
C TYR A 168 11.13 4.88 -21.07
N GLU A 169 9.94 4.29 -20.95
CA GLU A 169 9.01 4.19 -22.05
C GLU A 169 8.50 5.57 -22.50
N VAL A 170 8.11 6.41 -21.54
CA VAL A 170 7.55 7.75 -21.75
C VAL A 170 8.54 8.70 -22.40
N ILE A 171 9.83 8.59 -22.05
CA ILE A 171 10.88 9.41 -22.67
C ILE A 171 11.39 8.82 -24.00
N GLY A 172 10.78 7.74 -24.50
CA GLY A 172 11.15 7.13 -25.77
C GLY A 172 12.32 6.15 -25.73
N ASN A 173 12.89 5.86 -24.55
CA ASN A 173 13.98 4.91 -24.40
C ASN A 173 13.44 3.47 -24.30
N LYS A 174 13.01 2.94 -25.46
CA LYS A 174 12.42 1.60 -25.59
C LYS A 174 13.29 0.48 -25.04
N GLU A 175 14.60 0.51 -25.31
CA GLU A 175 15.53 -0.55 -24.90
C GLU A 175 15.60 -0.66 -23.37
N MET A 176 15.77 0.48 -22.69
CA MET A 176 15.79 0.51 -21.23
C MET A 176 14.43 0.15 -20.63
N ALA A 177 13.32 0.57 -21.25
CA ALA A 177 11.98 0.18 -20.82
C ALA A 177 11.79 -1.34 -20.87
N ILE A 178 12.18 -1.99 -21.98
CA ILE A 178 12.13 -3.46 -22.12
C ILE A 178 12.95 -4.12 -21.02
N LYS A 179 14.21 -3.70 -20.84
CA LYS A 179 15.08 -4.26 -19.81
C LYS A 179 14.45 -4.18 -18.42
N LYS A 180 13.87 -3.03 -18.06
CA LYS A 180 13.22 -2.82 -16.76
C LYS A 180 11.94 -3.63 -16.59
N TYR A 181 11.12 -3.73 -17.63
CA TYR A 181 9.95 -4.62 -17.57
C TYR A 181 10.35 -6.09 -17.48
N GLU A 182 11.43 -6.52 -18.14
CA GLU A 182 11.98 -7.88 -18.03
C GLU A 182 12.44 -8.21 -16.61
N GLU A 183 13.15 -7.29 -15.94
CA GLU A 183 13.53 -7.41 -14.53
C GLU A 183 12.29 -7.69 -13.66
N ILE A 184 11.21 -6.92 -13.82
CA ILE A 184 9.96 -7.10 -13.06
C ILE A 184 9.30 -8.45 -13.34
N VAL A 185 9.13 -8.83 -14.62
CA VAL A 185 8.38 -10.05 -14.95
C VAL A 185 9.13 -11.33 -14.61
N SER A 186 10.46 -11.25 -14.51
CA SER A 186 11.34 -12.35 -14.10
C SER A 186 11.27 -12.65 -12.60
N ASP A 187 10.90 -11.66 -11.78
CA ASP A 187 10.69 -11.84 -10.35
C ASP A 187 9.28 -12.37 -10.06
N ILE A 188 9.19 -13.69 -9.86
CA ILE A 188 7.93 -14.36 -9.55
C ILE A 188 7.31 -13.90 -8.23
N SER A 189 8.10 -13.35 -7.30
CA SER A 189 7.59 -12.86 -6.01
C SER A 189 6.79 -11.57 -6.13
N MET A 190 6.83 -10.93 -7.29
CA MET A 190 6.04 -9.75 -7.59
C MET A 190 4.68 -10.09 -8.21
N ASP A 191 4.39 -11.38 -8.48
CA ASP A 191 3.32 -11.75 -9.39
C ASP A 191 1.90 -11.46 -8.93
N HIS A 192 1.73 -11.37 -7.61
CA HIS A 192 0.47 -11.05 -6.94
C HIS A 192 0.13 -9.56 -6.97
N TYR A 193 1.12 -8.69 -7.25
CA TYR A 193 0.89 -7.25 -7.30
C TYR A 193 0.21 -6.83 -8.60
N TYR A 194 -0.66 -5.84 -8.48
CA TYR A 194 -1.45 -5.32 -9.60
C TYR A 194 -0.59 -4.91 -10.81
N HIS A 195 0.52 -4.22 -10.56
CA HIS A 195 1.41 -3.70 -11.61
C HIS A 195 2.30 -4.76 -12.30
N TYR A 196 2.41 -5.97 -11.75
CA TYR A 196 3.13 -7.05 -12.43
C TYR A 196 2.41 -7.49 -13.72
N ARG A 197 1.08 -7.58 -13.69
CA ARG A 197 0.29 -7.90 -14.90
C ARG A 197 0.41 -6.80 -15.95
N HIS A 198 0.37 -5.53 -15.52
CA HIS A 198 0.60 -4.38 -16.42
C HIS A 198 1.98 -4.43 -17.04
N SER A 199 3.03 -4.78 -16.27
CA SER A 199 4.40 -4.95 -16.77
C SER A 199 4.49 -6.00 -17.89
N LYS A 200 3.79 -7.14 -17.75
CA LYS A 200 3.73 -8.15 -18.81
C LYS A 200 3.09 -7.62 -20.09
N ILE A 201 1.96 -6.91 -19.96
CA ILE A 201 1.25 -6.33 -21.11
C ILE A 201 2.14 -5.30 -21.80
N ARG A 202 2.81 -4.43 -21.05
CA ARG A 202 3.76 -3.44 -21.61
C ARG A 202 4.93 -4.11 -22.32
N LEU A 203 5.52 -5.15 -21.72
CA LEU A 203 6.62 -5.88 -22.35
C LEU A 203 6.22 -6.51 -23.70
N LEU A 204 5.02 -7.10 -23.77
CA LEU A 204 4.49 -7.65 -25.02
C LEU A 204 4.23 -6.57 -26.07
N GLU A 205 3.70 -5.41 -25.68
CA GLU A 205 3.51 -4.26 -26.57
C GLU A 205 4.86 -3.77 -27.13
N LEU A 206 5.86 -3.58 -26.27
CA LEU A 206 7.17 -3.07 -26.67
C LEU A 206 7.93 -4.03 -27.60
N LYS A 207 7.67 -5.34 -27.52
CA LYS A 207 8.28 -6.34 -28.40
C LYS A 207 7.65 -6.40 -29.80
N LYS A 208 6.58 -5.67 -30.08
CA LYS A 208 6.00 -5.57 -31.44
C LYS A 208 6.96 -4.83 -32.40
N SER A 209 6.78 -5.09 -33.69
CA SER A 209 7.51 -4.39 -34.76
C SER A 209 7.25 -2.88 -34.77
N ASN A 210 6.00 -2.47 -34.49
CA ASN A 210 5.59 -1.07 -34.33
C ASN A 210 4.91 -0.88 -32.96
N PRO A 211 5.69 -0.69 -31.88
CA PRO A 211 5.14 -0.57 -30.52
C PRO A 211 4.49 0.80 -30.29
N LYS A 212 3.35 0.82 -29.61
CA LYS A 212 2.76 2.06 -29.10
C LYS A 212 3.34 2.38 -27.72
N LEU A 213 4.16 3.42 -27.65
CA LEU A 213 4.72 3.92 -26.40
C LEU A 213 3.68 4.67 -25.57
N LEU A 214 3.81 4.56 -24.25
CA LEU A 214 3.10 5.40 -23.29
C LEU A 214 3.61 6.84 -23.38
N THR A 215 2.71 7.79 -23.12
CA THR A 215 3.00 9.23 -23.20
C THR A 215 2.93 9.91 -21.82
N GLU A 216 2.69 9.14 -20.78
CA GLU A 216 2.51 9.62 -19.42
C GLU A 216 3.10 8.64 -18.41
N LEU A 217 3.76 9.21 -17.41
CA LEU A 217 4.23 8.47 -16.24
C LEU A 217 3.02 8.09 -15.38
N PHE A 218 2.98 6.86 -14.91
CA PHE A 218 1.92 6.36 -14.06
C PHE A 218 1.92 7.14 -12.74
N TYR A 219 0.84 7.88 -12.52
CA TYR A 219 0.61 8.64 -11.31
C TYR A 219 -0.12 7.74 -10.29
N PRO A 220 0.53 7.30 -9.19
CA PRO A 220 -0.14 6.52 -8.17
C PRO A 220 -1.09 7.41 -7.36
N SER A 221 -2.38 7.09 -7.39
CA SER A 221 -3.39 7.77 -6.58
C SER A 221 -3.32 7.25 -5.14
N ASP A 222 -3.41 8.15 -4.16
CA ASP A 222 -3.46 7.80 -2.72
C ASP A 222 -4.87 7.42 -2.23
N ARG A 223 -5.76 7.07 -3.16
CA ARG A 223 -7.07 6.49 -2.84
C ARG A 223 -6.88 5.19 -2.05
N SER A 224 -7.59 5.07 -0.93
CA SER A 224 -7.50 3.89 -0.04
C SER A 224 -8.06 2.62 -0.67
N ASP A 225 -8.93 2.75 -1.69
CA ASP A 225 -9.53 1.66 -2.46
C ASP A 225 -8.68 1.23 -3.68
N ALA A 226 -7.48 1.80 -3.85
CA ALA A 226 -6.56 1.41 -4.92
C ALA A 226 -6.24 -0.09 -4.87
N LYS A 227 -6.30 -0.75 -6.03
CA LYS A 227 -5.92 -2.16 -6.15
C LYS A 227 -4.42 -2.33 -5.99
N ILE A 228 -4.00 -2.91 -4.87
CA ILE A 228 -2.60 -3.28 -4.60
C ILE A 228 -2.28 -4.68 -5.19
N THR A 229 -3.19 -5.62 -5.02
CA THR A 229 -3.06 -7.01 -5.50
C THR A 229 -4.13 -7.37 -6.51
N VAL A 230 -3.90 -8.45 -7.26
CA VAL A 230 -4.87 -8.88 -8.28
C VAL A 230 -5.93 -9.84 -7.74
N SER A 231 -5.67 -10.50 -6.60
CA SER A 231 -6.62 -11.41 -5.95
C SER A 231 -7.60 -10.69 -5.02
N ASP A 232 -8.72 -11.38 -4.73
CA ASP A 232 -9.76 -10.98 -3.77
C ASP A 232 -9.18 -10.84 -2.36
N ASN A 233 -9.31 -9.63 -1.78
CA ASN A 233 -8.88 -9.32 -0.43
C ASN A 233 -9.50 -10.27 0.61
N GLY A 234 -10.72 -10.77 0.40
CA GLY A 234 -11.41 -11.65 1.35
C GLY A 234 -10.72 -13.01 1.54
N ILE A 235 -10.45 -13.72 0.44
CA ILE A 235 -9.76 -15.03 0.48
C ILE A 235 -8.32 -14.85 0.96
N ARG A 236 -7.63 -13.83 0.44
CA ARG A 236 -6.25 -13.53 0.83
C ARG A 236 -6.13 -13.26 2.33
N ASN A 237 -7.03 -12.46 2.91
CA ASN A 237 -7.05 -12.21 4.35
C ASN A 237 -7.23 -13.50 5.15
N LYS A 238 -8.16 -14.38 4.75
CA LYS A 238 -8.34 -15.68 5.39
C LYS A 238 -7.08 -16.55 5.32
N VAL A 239 -6.33 -16.51 4.21
CA VAL A 239 -5.05 -17.22 4.08
C VAL A 239 -4.02 -16.67 5.07
N PHE A 240 -3.92 -15.35 5.21
CA PHE A 240 -3.06 -14.72 6.22
C PHE A 240 -3.47 -15.11 7.64
N ASP A 241 -4.76 -15.02 7.97
CA ASP A 241 -5.30 -15.40 9.29
C ASP A 241 -5.01 -16.87 9.61
N THR A 242 -5.17 -17.74 8.61
CA THR A 242 -4.86 -19.17 8.70
C THR A 242 -3.39 -19.38 9.08
N ILE A 243 -2.45 -18.72 8.40
CA ILE A 243 -1.02 -18.80 8.74
C ILE A 243 -0.75 -18.17 10.11
N TRP A 244 -1.31 -17.02 10.45
CA TRP A 244 -1.08 -16.38 11.75
C TRP A 244 -1.61 -17.20 12.93
N SER A 245 -2.63 -18.03 12.69
CA SER A 245 -3.23 -18.88 13.73
C SER A 245 -2.38 -20.09 14.14
N ILE A 246 -1.39 -20.51 13.33
CA ILE A 246 -0.62 -21.71 13.63
C ILE A 246 0.49 -21.45 14.68
N PRO A 247 0.80 -22.42 15.55
CA PRO A 247 1.83 -22.28 16.58
C PRO A 247 3.20 -21.80 16.07
N GLU A 248 3.63 -22.28 14.90
CA GLU A 248 4.91 -21.93 14.28
C GLU A 248 5.02 -20.45 13.94
N CYS A 249 3.88 -19.80 13.69
CA CYS A 249 3.79 -18.40 13.27
C CYS A 249 3.34 -17.44 14.36
N LYS A 250 3.05 -17.94 15.59
CA LYS A 250 2.59 -17.09 16.70
C LYS A 250 3.56 -15.93 17.03
N ASN A 251 4.86 -16.12 16.76
CA ASN A 251 5.91 -15.12 16.94
C ASN A 251 6.63 -14.77 15.63
N CYS A 252 5.99 -14.99 14.48
CA CYS A 252 6.56 -14.54 13.21
C CYS A 252 6.70 -13.02 13.21
N GLY A 253 7.87 -12.53 12.78
CA GLY A 253 8.08 -11.10 12.54
C GLY A 253 7.46 -10.65 11.23
N SER A 254 7.24 -11.56 10.28
CA SER A 254 6.50 -11.27 9.06
C SER A 254 5.90 -12.53 8.45
N VAL A 255 4.78 -12.34 7.73
CA VAL A 255 4.19 -13.31 6.82
C VAL A 255 3.96 -12.58 5.50
N SER A 256 4.28 -13.22 4.37
CA SER A 256 4.08 -12.65 3.04
C SER A 256 3.66 -13.71 2.03
N VAL A 257 2.94 -13.27 0.99
CA VAL A 257 2.71 -14.09 -0.19
C VAL A 257 4.00 -14.10 -1.00
N PHE A 258 4.50 -15.29 -1.31
CA PHE A 258 5.59 -15.49 -2.25
C PHE A 258 5.08 -15.80 -3.67
N LYS A 259 3.92 -16.46 -3.78
CA LYS A 259 3.26 -16.72 -5.06
C LYS A 259 1.75 -16.88 -4.89
N GLU A 260 0.99 -16.25 -5.77
CA GLU A 260 -0.46 -16.39 -5.85
C GLU A 260 -0.91 -17.66 -6.63
N PRO A 261 -2.10 -18.20 -6.32
CA PRO A 261 -2.73 -19.24 -7.14
C PRO A 261 -2.99 -18.72 -8.57
N ARG A 262 -2.44 -19.41 -9.57
CA ARG A 262 -2.70 -19.15 -11.00
C ARG A 262 -3.51 -20.27 -11.66
N GLU A 263 -2.99 -21.49 -11.55
CA GLU A 263 -3.58 -22.73 -12.08
C GLU A 263 -3.98 -23.71 -10.96
N SER A 264 -3.51 -23.45 -9.74
CA SER A 264 -3.87 -24.19 -8.53
C SER A 264 -4.80 -23.35 -7.65
N SER A 265 -5.43 -24.00 -6.68
CA SER A 265 -6.12 -23.35 -5.56
C SER A 265 -5.16 -22.91 -4.44
N ARG A 266 -3.83 -22.87 -4.62
CA ARG A 266 -2.89 -22.72 -3.49
C ARG A 266 -2.05 -21.46 -3.53
N TYR A 267 -2.03 -20.73 -2.41
CA TYR A 267 -1.05 -19.68 -2.14
C TYR A 267 0.25 -20.29 -1.62
N TRP A 268 1.39 -19.80 -2.08
CA TRP A 268 2.67 -20.04 -1.42
C TRP A 268 2.97 -18.85 -0.49
N MET A 269 2.96 -19.13 0.81
CA MET A 269 3.24 -18.19 1.88
C MET A 269 4.65 -18.38 2.44
N LYS A 270 5.35 -17.29 2.73
CA LYS A 270 6.59 -17.27 3.50
C LYS A 270 6.32 -16.66 4.87
N ALA A 271 6.71 -17.37 5.92
CA ALA A 271 6.58 -16.88 7.29
C ALA A 271 7.96 -16.84 7.95
N LYS A 272 8.37 -15.67 8.44
CA LYS A 272 9.70 -15.47 9.03
C LYS A 272 9.58 -15.34 10.54
N SER A 273 10.25 -16.24 11.26
CA SER A 273 10.38 -16.19 12.72
C SER A 273 11.86 -16.17 13.09
N LYS A 274 12.34 -15.00 13.55
CA LYS A 274 13.77 -14.76 13.82
C LYS A 274 14.65 -15.11 12.60
N LYS A 275 15.41 -16.20 12.68
CA LYS A 275 16.31 -16.70 11.62
C LYS A 275 15.69 -17.82 10.76
N ILE A 276 14.49 -18.28 11.10
CA ILE A 276 13.80 -19.37 10.39
C ILE A 276 12.82 -18.76 9.39
N ILE A 277 12.83 -19.30 8.17
CA ILE A 277 11.83 -18.99 7.13
C ILE A 277 11.08 -20.28 6.84
N TYR A 278 9.80 -20.28 7.16
CA TYR A 278 8.88 -21.34 6.78
C TYR A 278 8.30 -21.05 5.40
N ASN A 279 8.12 -22.11 4.61
CA ASN A 279 7.41 -22.05 3.34
C ASN A 279 6.15 -22.91 3.48
N PHE A 280 5.00 -22.26 3.36
CA PHE A 280 3.71 -22.93 3.44
C PHE A 280 2.97 -22.83 2.11
N LEU A 281 2.22 -23.87 1.78
CA LEU A 281 1.18 -23.81 0.77
C LEU A 281 -0.17 -23.85 1.50
N VAL A 282 -1.07 -22.93 1.15
CA VAL A 282 -2.41 -22.85 1.73
C VAL A 282 -3.43 -22.99 0.62
N ASP A 283 -4.27 -24.02 0.72
CA ASP A 283 -5.38 -24.23 -0.21
C ASP A 283 -6.52 -23.23 0.05
N THR A 284 -7.01 -22.56 -0.98
CA THR A 284 -8.02 -21.50 -0.85
C THR A 284 -9.44 -22.03 -0.67
N LEU A 285 -9.67 -23.32 -0.96
CA LEU A 285 -10.98 -23.95 -0.83
C LEU A 285 -11.12 -24.57 0.56
N SER A 286 -10.10 -25.33 1.00
CA SER A 286 -10.13 -26.03 2.29
C SER A 286 -9.41 -25.30 3.43
N PHE A 287 -8.56 -24.32 3.13
CA PHE A 287 -7.61 -23.70 4.07
C PHE A 287 -6.66 -24.71 4.74
N GLU A 288 -6.49 -25.89 4.12
CA GLU A 288 -5.46 -26.83 4.54
C GLU A 288 -4.06 -26.28 4.27
N ILE A 289 -3.16 -26.54 5.21
CA ILE A 289 -1.79 -26.05 5.18
C ILE A 289 -0.84 -27.20 4.93
N PHE A 290 0.07 -27.00 3.99
CA PHE A 290 1.18 -27.88 3.69
C PHE A 290 2.48 -27.14 3.95
N TYR A 291 3.48 -27.82 4.51
CA TYR A 291 4.85 -27.36 4.49
C TYR A 291 5.47 -27.67 3.12
N LEU A 292 6.12 -26.69 2.52
CA LEU A 292 6.86 -26.83 1.27
C LEU A 292 8.35 -26.91 1.57
N ASP A 293 8.92 -28.10 1.42
CA ASP A 293 10.37 -28.28 1.38
C ASP A 293 10.88 -27.76 0.03
N THR A 294 11.44 -26.55 0.03
CA THR A 294 11.91 -25.90 -1.19
C THR A 294 13.19 -26.54 -1.75
N ILE A 295 13.93 -27.29 -0.95
CA ILE A 295 15.18 -27.95 -1.38
C ILE A 295 14.82 -29.23 -2.14
N ASN A 296 13.99 -30.08 -1.54
CA ASN A 296 13.57 -31.35 -2.13
C ASN A 296 12.32 -31.24 -3.00
N LYS A 297 11.70 -30.05 -3.07
CA LYS A 297 10.45 -29.77 -3.78
C LYS A 297 9.30 -30.68 -3.36
N LYS A 298 9.22 -30.99 -2.05
CA LYS A 298 8.19 -31.87 -1.49
C LYS A 298 7.14 -31.06 -0.73
N GLU A 299 5.87 -31.34 -1.02
CA GLU A 299 4.74 -30.84 -0.26
C GLU A 299 4.35 -31.87 0.81
N ILE A 300 4.26 -31.44 2.06
CA ILE A 300 3.99 -32.31 3.20
C ILE A 300 2.83 -31.70 3.98
N PRO A 301 1.73 -32.45 4.27
CA PRO A 301 0.69 -31.94 5.14
C PRO A 301 1.28 -31.42 6.46
N LEU A 302 0.86 -30.25 6.93
CA LEU A 302 1.49 -29.60 8.09
C LEU A 302 1.47 -30.51 9.34
N SER A 303 0.41 -31.30 9.52
CA SER A 303 0.27 -32.26 10.61
C SER A 303 1.30 -33.40 10.55
N GLU A 304 1.72 -33.82 9.35
CA GLU A 304 2.76 -34.83 9.16
C GLU A 304 4.15 -34.22 9.37
N TRP A 305 4.40 -33.01 8.84
CA TRP A 305 5.66 -32.30 9.02
C TRP A 305 5.99 -32.06 10.51
N ARG A 306 4.97 -31.72 11.32
CA ARG A 306 5.06 -31.57 12.79
C ARG A 306 5.41 -32.85 13.55
N LYS A 307 5.24 -34.03 12.97
CA LYS A 307 5.64 -35.29 13.64
C LYS A 307 7.15 -35.51 13.56
N GLY A 308 7.83 -34.85 12.62
CA GLY A 308 9.27 -34.96 12.40
C GLY A 308 10.08 -33.77 12.88
N ASN A 309 9.46 -32.74 13.47
CA ASN A 309 10.09 -31.47 13.90
C ASN A 309 9.43 -30.95 15.18
#